data_AF-A0A197SIS9-F1
#
_entry.id   AF-A0A197SIS9-F1
#
_cell.length_a   1.000
_cell.length_b   1.000
_cell.length_c   1.000
_cell.angle_alpha   90.00
_cell.angle_beta   90.00
_cell.angle_gamma   90.00
#
_symmetry.space_group_name_H-M   'P 1'
#
loop_
_entity.id
_entity.type
_entity.pdbx_description
1 polymer ?
#
loop_
_entity_poly.entity_id
_entity_poly.type
_entity_poly.pdbx_seq_one_letter_code
_entity_poly.pdbx_strand_id
1 'polypeptide(L)'
;MWYSSVVYAGNGACDYCSGSRELPDADTRAELLALGLEALVPYRGSNVKWRSRCTACKKVVDPTLCNARKTKYPCRYCAQRATDPDVAVEIMKEAGLRPLAPFPGSVKAGWKAEHIACGKQVDAVLDKVIQRRRASCIHCVRYGFKPGLPAFLYLMVHIALGAAKVGICNEGSGRIRDHERNGWKQVLISPLPGYHAMRAEQHVLDRWLLLDLPQGVSRLDMPQGGWTETVALCDHTLPKLRKDFHTAVAATLEVGRGGHSKE
;
A
#
# COMPACT_ATOMS: atom_id res chain seq x y z
N MET A 1 -6.69 -4.22 27.48
CA MET A 1 -7.00 -5.65 27.69
C MET A 1 -7.01 -6.30 26.31
N TRP A 2 -6.07 -7.19 26.06
CA TRP A 2 -5.70 -7.68 24.73
C TRP A 2 -6.64 -8.77 24.21
N TYR A 3 -6.63 -8.83 22.89
CA TYR A 3 -7.30 -9.70 21.94
C TYR A 3 -6.91 -11.18 22.13
N SER A 4 -7.56 -11.93 23.03
CA SER A 4 -7.50 -13.41 23.04
C SER A 4 -8.37 -14.02 24.15
N SER A 5 -9.62 -14.41 23.87
CA SER A 5 -10.32 -15.32 24.79
C SER A 5 -11.38 -16.22 24.17
N VAL A 6 -11.48 -16.32 22.84
CA VAL A 6 -12.53 -17.17 22.23
C VAL A 6 -12.00 -18.56 21.80
N VAL A 7 -10.69 -18.81 21.87
CA VAL A 7 -10.10 -20.06 21.33
C VAL A 7 -9.90 -21.16 22.39
N TYR A 8 -9.88 -20.86 23.69
CA TYR A 8 -9.54 -21.85 24.74
C TYR A 8 -10.70 -22.32 25.64
N ALA A 9 -11.96 -22.02 25.31
CA ALA A 9 -13.10 -22.33 26.17
C ALA A 9 -14.00 -23.47 25.67
N GLY A 10 -13.52 -24.37 24.80
CA GLY A 10 -14.28 -25.57 24.39
C GLY A 10 -15.64 -25.31 23.71
N ASN A 11 -16.01 -24.05 23.48
CA ASN A 11 -17.17 -23.68 22.70
C ASN A 11 -16.78 -23.79 21.23
N GLY A 12 -17.11 -24.92 20.61
CA GLY A 12 -17.14 -25.02 19.16
C GLY A 12 -17.91 -23.83 18.56
N ALA A 13 -17.58 -23.45 17.32
CA ALA A 13 -18.41 -22.50 16.59
C ALA A 13 -19.88 -22.97 16.72
N CYS A 14 -20.80 -22.10 17.18
CA CYS A 14 -22.17 -22.55 17.43
C CYS A 14 -22.72 -23.29 16.20
N ASP A 15 -23.51 -24.33 16.37
CA ASP A 15 -23.97 -25.22 15.26
C ASP A 15 -24.58 -24.45 14.08
N TYR A 16 -25.12 -23.26 14.36
CA TYR A 16 -25.70 -22.34 13.41
C TYR A 16 -24.65 -21.55 12.59
N CYS A 17 -23.49 -21.26 13.18
CA CYS A 17 -22.35 -20.57 12.56
C CYS A 17 -21.30 -21.54 11.99
N SER A 18 -21.18 -22.76 12.51
CA SER A 18 -20.26 -23.79 11.99
C SER A 18 -20.70 -24.35 10.64
N GLY A 19 -21.99 -24.24 10.31
CA GLY A 19 -22.56 -24.81 9.09
C GLY A 19 -22.81 -26.32 9.18
N SER A 20 -22.66 -26.91 10.38
CA SER A 20 -22.84 -28.35 10.61
C SER A 20 -24.31 -28.79 10.62
N ARG A 21 -25.26 -27.86 10.75
CA ARG A 21 -26.70 -28.14 10.67
C ARG A 21 -27.22 -27.93 9.24
N GLU A 22 -27.74 -28.99 8.63
CA GLU A 22 -28.55 -28.86 7.41
C GLU A 22 -29.85 -28.12 7.75
N LEU A 23 -30.05 -26.97 7.10
CA LEU A 23 -31.28 -26.20 7.20
C LEU A 23 -32.05 -26.37 5.89
N PRO A 24 -33.38 -26.57 5.93
CA PRO A 24 -34.20 -26.62 4.73
C PRO A 24 -34.04 -25.36 3.87
N ASP A 25 -33.94 -25.53 2.54
CA ASP A 25 -33.81 -24.43 1.58
C ASP A 25 -34.97 -23.43 1.69
N ALA A 26 -36.20 -23.91 1.94
CA ALA A 26 -37.38 -23.06 2.09
C ALA A 26 -37.28 -22.11 3.29
N ASP A 27 -36.91 -22.63 4.46
CA ASP A 27 -36.82 -21.85 5.70
C ASP A 27 -35.70 -20.81 5.62
N THR A 28 -34.56 -21.19 5.05
CA THR A 28 -33.42 -20.27 4.89
C THR A 28 -33.68 -19.19 3.85
N ARG A 29 -34.46 -19.48 2.80
CA ARG A 29 -34.90 -18.45 1.83
C ARG A 29 -35.84 -17.45 2.47
N ALA A 30 -36.79 -17.91 3.29
CA ALA A 30 -37.68 -17.03 4.04
C ALA A 30 -36.89 -16.13 5.00
N GLU A 31 -35.89 -16.70 5.68
CA GLU A 31 -34.99 -15.95 6.55
C GLU A 31 -34.19 -14.88 5.77
N LEU A 32 -33.59 -15.26 4.64
CA LEU A 32 -32.83 -14.32 3.80
C LEU A 32 -33.72 -13.20 3.26
N LEU A 33 -34.97 -13.53 2.90
CA LEU A 33 -35.97 -12.57 2.45
C LEU A 33 -36.36 -11.58 3.55
N ALA A 34 -36.53 -12.04 4.79
CA ALA A 34 -36.77 -11.19 5.96
C ALA A 34 -35.61 -10.21 6.22
N LEU A 35 -34.38 -10.59 5.86
CA LEU A 35 -33.20 -9.72 5.87
C LEU A 35 -33.11 -8.77 4.66
N GLY A 36 -34.13 -8.74 3.80
CA GLY A 36 -34.23 -7.85 2.63
C GLY A 36 -33.48 -8.35 1.39
N LEU A 37 -33.26 -9.66 1.28
CA LEU A 37 -32.53 -10.30 0.19
C LEU A 37 -33.29 -11.52 -0.37
N GLU A 38 -33.61 -11.49 -1.66
CA GLU A 38 -34.27 -12.59 -2.35
C GLU A 38 -33.23 -13.57 -2.93
N ALA A 39 -33.27 -14.84 -2.54
CA ALA A 39 -32.33 -15.85 -3.05
C ALA A 39 -32.60 -16.16 -4.54
N LEU A 40 -31.55 -16.13 -5.37
CA LEU A 40 -31.64 -16.46 -6.80
C LEU A 40 -31.21 -17.91 -7.11
N VAL A 41 -30.52 -18.54 -6.16
CA VAL A 41 -30.01 -19.92 -6.28
C VAL A 41 -30.38 -20.71 -5.01
N PRO A 42 -30.41 -22.05 -5.05
CA PRO A 42 -30.63 -22.86 -3.86
C PRO A 42 -29.55 -22.64 -2.78
N TYR A 43 -29.95 -22.77 -1.52
CA TYR A 43 -29.09 -22.71 -0.35
C TYR A 43 -28.08 -23.86 -0.36
N ARG A 44 -26.80 -23.55 -0.10
CA ARG A 44 -25.68 -24.51 -0.10
C ARG A 44 -24.90 -24.53 1.21
N GLY A 45 -25.41 -23.86 2.25
CA GLY A 45 -24.77 -23.75 3.56
C GLY A 45 -24.52 -22.31 4.02
N SER A 46 -24.35 -22.14 5.34
CA SER A 46 -24.42 -20.83 6.00
C SER A 46 -23.21 -19.93 5.76
N ASN A 47 -22.05 -20.54 5.48
CA ASN A 47 -20.78 -19.86 5.19
C ASN A 47 -20.44 -19.84 3.69
N VAL A 48 -21.34 -20.33 2.83
CA VAL A 48 -21.18 -20.28 1.37
C VAL A 48 -21.79 -18.98 0.83
N LYS A 49 -21.13 -18.35 -0.15
CA LYS A 49 -21.69 -17.18 -0.84
C LYS A 49 -22.99 -17.58 -1.51
N TRP A 50 -24.07 -16.92 -1.13
CA TRP A 50 -25.41 -17.18 -1.60
C TRP A 50 -25.85 -16.04 -2.51
N ARG A 51 -25.97 -16.31 -3.82
CA ARG A 51 -26.33 -15.30 -4.81
C ARG A 51 -27.78 -14.87 -4.62
N SER A 52 -27.99 -13.58 -4.36
CA SER A 52 -29.29 -13.01 -3.97
C SER A 52 -29.51 -11.63 -4.60
N ARG A 53 -30.76 -11.21 -4.73
CA ARG A 53 -31.17 -9.87 -5.15
C ARG A 53 -31.64 -9.06 -3.96
N CYS A 54 -31.10 -7.85 -3.77
CA CYS A 54 -31.58 -6.98 -2.71
C CYS A 54 -32.99 -6.45 -3.03
N THR A 55 -33.93 -6.55 -2.10
CA THR A 55 -35.31 -6.12 -2.31
C THR A 55 -35.43 -4.59 -2.40
N ALA A 56 -34.54 -3.85 -1.73
CA ALA A 56 -34.50 -2.39 -1.73
C ALA A 56 -33.83 -1.80 -2.98
N CYS A 57 -32.55 -2.12 -3.23
CA CYS A 57 -31.80 -1.53 -4.35
C CYS A 57 -31.81 -2.37 -5.64
N LYS A 58 -32.47 -3.54 -5.63
CA LYS A 58 -32.61 -4.49 -6.76
C LYS A 58 -31.31 -5.06 -7.35
N LYS A 59 -30.14 -4.69 -6.81
CA LYS A 59 -28.84 -5.20 -7.23
C LYS A 59 -28.58 -6.62 -6.74
N VAL A 60 -27.83 -7.38 -7.55
CA VAL A 60 -27.39 -8.73 -7.21
C VAL A 60 -26.17 -8.66 -6.30
N VAL A 61 -26.21 -9.41 -5.20
CA VAL A 61 -25.18 -9.51 -4.17
C VAL A 61 -24.97 -10.97 -3.80
N ASP A 62 -23.80 -11.28 -3.25
CA ASP A 62 -23.41 -12.65 -2.89
C ASP A 62 -23.02 -12.77 -1.41
N PRO A 63 -23.91 -12.43 -0.47
CA PRO A 63 -23.65 -12.54 0.97
C PRO A 63 -23.60 -14.01 1.42
N THR A 64 -22.96 -14.26 2.55
CA THR A 64 -23.16 -15.53 3.28
C THR A 64 -24.30 -15.33 4.28
N LEU A 65 -25.10 -16.36 4.54
CA LEU A 65 -26.22 -16.27 5.49
C LEU A 65 -25.73 -15.91 6.91
N CYS A 66 -24.59 -16.46 7.32
CA CYS A 66 -23.92 -16.12 8.57
C CYS A 66 -23.59 -14.62 8.69
N ASN A 67 -23.06 -14.00 7.62
CA ASN A 67 -22.79 -12.56 7.63
C ASN A 67 -24.07 -11.74 7.55
N ALA A 68 -25.07 -12.20 6.79
CA ALA A 68 -26.35 -11.51 6.67
C ALA A 68 -27.03 -11.34 8.04
N ARG A 69 -27.01 -12.39 8.88
CA ARG A 69 -27.53 -12.37 10.27
C ARG A 69 -26.82 -11.37 11.18
N LYS A 70 -25.50 -11.22 11.01
CA LYS A 70 -24.65 -10.39 11.88
C LYS A 70 -24.67 -8.91 11.52
N THR A 71 -25.01 -8.57 10.27
CA THR A 71 -24.87 -7.21 9.77
C THR A 71 -26.23 -6.52 9.65
N LYS A 72 -26.33 -5.28 10.13
CA LYS A 72 -27.55 -4.45 10.00
C LYS A 72 -27.97 -4.20 8.55
N TYR A 73 -26.98 -4.16 7.63
CA TYR A 73 -27.20 -3.94 6.20
C TYR A 73 -26.48 -5.02 5.38
N PRO A 74 -27.17 -6.13 5.04
CA PRO A 74 -26.54 -7.28 4.38
C PRO A 74 -26.22 -6.99 2.90
N CYS A 75 -26.95 -6.07 2.27
CA CYS A 75 -26.60 -5.58 0.94
C CYS A 75 -25.38 -4.64 0.99
N ARG A 76 -24.28 -5.03 0.34
CA ARG A 76 -23.04 -4.23 0.25
C ARG A 76 -23.24 -2.84 -0.39
N TYR A 77 -24.22 -2.68 -1.29
CA TYR A 77 -24.52 -1.40 -1.92
C TYR A 77 -25.32 -0.47 -0.99
N CYS A 78 -26.37 -0.99 -0.33
CA CYS A 78 -27.13 -0.22 0.66
C CYS A 78 -26.28 0.17 1.87
N ALA A 79 -25.30 -0.68 2.23
CA ALA A 79 -24.31 -0.39 3.25
C ALA A 79 -23.20 0.57 2.80
N GLN A 80 -23.22 1.05 1.55
CA GLN A 80 -22.16 1.87 0.93
C GLN A 80 -20.75 1.24 1.00
N ARG A 81 -20.68 -0.09 1.15
CA ARG A 81 -19.43 -0.86 1.21
C ARG A 81 -18.91 -1.27 -0.16
N ALA A 82 -19.75 -1.20 -1.19
CA ALA A 82 -19.38 -1.44 -2.57
C ALA A 82 -19.95 -0.35 -3.47
N THR A 83 -19.11 0.16 -4.36
CA THR A 83 -19.53 1.03 -5.46
C THR A 83 -20.04 0.17 -6.62
N ASP A 84 -21.00 0.72 -7.36
CA ASP A 84 -21.44 0.11 -8.62
C ASP A 84 -20.26 0.02 -9.61
N PRO A 85 -20.06 -1.12 -10.30
CA PRO A 85 -18.97 -1.27 -11.26
C PRO A 85 -18.97 -0.20 -12.36
N ASP A 86 -20.13 0.21 -12.85
CA ASP A 86 -20.24 1.20 -13.93
C ASP A 86 -19.85 2.59 -13.40
N VAL A 87 -20.33 2.94 -12.21
CA VAL A 87 -19.93 4.18 -11.51
C VAL A 87 -18.43 4.19 -11.22
N ALA A 88 -17.86 3.04 -10.80
CA ALA A 88 -16.43 2.91 -10.55
C ALA A 88 -15.58 3.12 -11.83
N VAL A 89 -16.07 2.64 -12.98
CA VAL A 89 -15.42 2.83 -14.28
C VAL A 89 -15.46 4.30 -14.69
N GLU A 90 -16.60 4.97 -14.52
CA GLU A 90 -16.73 6.39 -14.85
C GLU A 90 -15.82 7.27 -13.99
N ILE A 91 -15.75 7.02 -12.67
CA ILE A 91 -14.81 7.73 -11.78
C ILE A 91 -13.36 7.56 -12.23
N MET A 92 -12.96 6.36 -12.68
CA MET A 92 -11.62 6.12 -13.20
C MET A 92 -11.35 6.92 -14.48
N LYS A 93 -12.30 6.93 -15.41
CA LYS A 93 -12.20 7.68 -16.68
C LYS A 93 -12.10 9.18 -16.43
N GLU A 94 -12.96 9.75 -15.59
CA GLU A 94 -12.93 11.16 -15.21
C GLU A 94 -11.59 11.55 -14.57
N ALA A 95 -11.00 10.65 -13.79
CA ALA A 95 -9.69 10.86 -13.19
C ALA A 95 -8.51 10.74 -14.18
N GLY A 96 -8.74 10.35 -15.44
CA GLY A 96 -7.72 10.18 -16.47
C GLY A 96 -7.13 8.76 -16.57
N LEU A 97 -7.84 7.75 -16.06
CA LEU A 97 -7.44 6.34 -16.10
C LEU A 97 -8.42 5.53 -16.94
N ARG A 98 -7.90 4.65 -17.79
CA ARG A 98 -8.68 3.68 -18.57
C ARG A 98 -8.58 2.31 -17.90
N PRO A 99 -9.62 1.79 -17.24
CA PRO A 99 -9.59 0.44 -16.68
C PRO A 99 -9.28 -0.61 -17.75
N LEU A 100 -8.35 -1.52 -17.46
CA LEU A 100 -7.96 -2.64 -18.35
C LEU A 100 -8.62 -3.96 -17.94
N ALA A 101 -9.20 -4.01 -16.74
CA ALA A 101 -9.90 -5.15 -16.20
C ALA A 101 -11.25 -4.71 -15.58
N PRO A 102 -12.20 -5.63 -15.38
CA PRO A 102 -13.42 -5.34 -14.62
C PRO A 102 -13.12 -4.86 -13.20
N PHE A 103 -14.04 -4.08 -12.61
CA PHE A 103 -13.89 -3.60 -11.24
C PHE A 103 -13.74 -4.78 -10.25
N PRO A 104 -12.68 -4.81 -9.41
CA PRO A 104 -12.40 -5.93 -8.50
C PRO A 104 -13.42 -6.09 -7.35
N GLY A 105 -14.50 -5.30 -7.33
CA GLY A 105 -15.56 -5.38 -6.33
C GLY A 105 -15.24 -4.70 -5.00
N SER A 106 -14.04 -4.11 -4.86
CA SER A 106 -13.60 -3.36 -3.69
C SER A 106 -12.90 -2.08 -4.11
N VAL A 107 -13.27 -0.96 -3.48
CA VAL A 107 -12.65 0.34 -3.73
C VAL A 107 -11.20 0.43 -3.23
N LYS A 108 -10.80 -0.48 -2.32
CA LYS A 108 -9.45 -0.53 -1.73
C LYS A 108 -8.51 -1.50 -2.46
N ALA A 109 -9.03 -2.36 -3.33
CA ALA A 109 -8.22 -3.29 -4.10
C ALA A 109 -7.48 -2.57 -5.23
N GLY A 110 -6.31 -3.09 -5.61
CA GLY A 110 -5.59 -2.65 -6.80
C GLY A 110 -6.39 -3.00 -8.05
N TRP A 111 -6.51 -2.04 -8.96
CA TRP A 111 -7.27 -2.12 -10.20
C TRP A 111 -6.38 -1.72 -11.37
N LYS A 112 -6.08 -2.70 -12.24
CA LYS A 112 -5.27 -2.49 -13.44
C LYS A 112 -5.93 -1.49 -14.38
N ALA A 113 -5.22 -0.40 -14.67
CA ALA A 113 -5.67 0.66 -15.56
C ALA A 113 -4.50 1.21 -16.38
N GLU A 114 -4.78 1.89 -17.48
CA GLU A 114 -3.82 2.64 -18.27
C GLU A 114 -4.02 4.14 -18.00
N HIS A 115 -2.94 4.87 -17.76
CA HIS A 115 -3.04 6.32 -17.63
C HIS A 115 -3.13 6.97 -19.01
N ILE A 116 -4.25 7.64 -19.29
CA ILE A 116 -4.59 8.15 -20.62
C ILE A 116 -3.52 9.12 -21.13
N ALA A 117 -2.96 9.97 -20.27
CA ALA A 117 -2.00 10.99 -20.71
C ALA A 117 -0.61 10.44 -21.06
N CYS A 118 -0.21 9.26 -20.56
CA CYS A 118 1.13 8.68 -20.87
C CYS A 118 1.10 7.28 -21.47
N GLY A 119 -0.07 6.66 -21.59
CA GLY A 119 -0.25 5.32 -22.14
C GLY A 119 0.33 4.17 -21.30
N LYS A 120 0.86 4.44 -20.09
CA LYS A 120 1.46 3.41 -19.24
C LYS A 120 0.44 2.76 -18.32
N GLN A 121 0.60 1.46 -18.13
CA GLN A 121 -0.21 0.68 -17.19
C GLN A 121 0.17 1.01 -15.74
N VAL A 122 -0.84 1.10 -14.88
CA VAL A 122 -0.73 1.40 -13.45
C VAL A 122 -1.75 0.58 -12.67
N ASP A 123 -1.39 0.20 -11.44
CA ASP A 123 -2.33 -0.37 -10.47
C ASP A 123 -2.92 0.76 -9.64
N ALA A 124 -4.16 1.14 -9.95
CA ALA A 124 -4.87 2.21 -9.28
C ALA A 124 -5.71 1.67 -8.12
N VAL A 125 -5.89 2.47 -7.06
CA VAL A 125 -6.83 2.15 -5.98
C VAL A 125 -7.95 3.18 -6.04
N LEU A 126 -9.19 2.73 -6.29
CA LEU A 126 -10.34 3.62 -6.53
C LEU A 126 -10.60 4.58 -5.36
N ASP A 127 -10.44 4.13 -4.11
CA ASP A 127 -10.54 4.98 -2.91
C ASP A 127 -9.54 6.16 -2.96
N LYS A 128 -8.29 5.90 -3.36
CA LYS A 128 -7.28 6.95 -3.52
C LYS A 128 -7.61 7.89 -4.67
N VAL A 129 -8.20 7.37 -5.75
CA VAL A 129 -8.64 8.18 -6.91
C VAL A 129 -9.78 9.12 -6.50
N ILE A 130 -10.79 8.62 -5.78
CA ILE A 130 -11.90 9.40 -5.25
C ILE A 130 -11.39 10.52 -4.32
N GLN A 131 -10.51 10.19 -3.38
CA GLN A 131 -9.96 11.16 -2.42
C GLN A 131 -9.13 12.26 -3.10
N ARG A 132 -8.35 11.90 -4.12
CA ARG A 132 -7.41 12.84 -4.79
C ARG A 132 -8.03 13.54 -5.99
N ARG A 133 -9.17 13.07 -6.50
CA ARG A 133 -9.84 13.52 -7.72
C ARG A 133 -8.92 13.60 -8.95
N ARG A 134 -7.91 12.72 -9.03
CA ARG A 134 -6.96 12.63 -10.15
C ARG A 134 -6.26 11.27 -10.23
N ALA A 135 -5.76 10.92 -11.42
CA ALA A 135 -4.89 9.77 -11.63
C ALA A 135 -3.61 9.86 -10.80
N SER A 136 -3.24 8.75 -10.16
CA SER A 136 -1.95 8.59 -9.47
C SER A 136 -1.02 7.75 -10.34
N CYS A 137 -0.54 8.31 -11.46
CA CYS A 137 0.41 7.61 -12.32
C CYS A 137 1.84 7.79 -11.82
N ILE A 138 2.49 6.70 -11.37
CA ILE A 138 3.89 6.69 -10.93
C ILE A 138 4.86 7.19 -12.00
N HIS A 139 4.51 7.02 -13.27
CA HIS A 139 5.35 7.45 -14.40
C HIS A 139 5.16 8.93 -14.76
N CYS A 140 4.08 9.56 -14.33
CA CYS A 140 3.79 10.98 -14.59
C CYS A 140 3.99 11.87 -13.37
N VAL A 141 4.45 11.33 -12.24
CA VAL A 141 4.73 12.16 -11.07
C VAL A 141 5.81 13.17 -11.48
N ARG A 142 5.42 14.45 -11.63
CA ARG A 142 6.33 15.56 -11.97
C ARG A 142 7.41 15.75 -10.88
N TYR A 143 7.09 15.30 -9.68
CA TYR A 143 7.91 15.35 -8.47
C TYR A 143 8.35 13.95 -8.07
N GLY A 144 9.56 13.79 -7.57
CA GLY A 144 10.12 12.48 -7.21
C GLY A 144 11.42 12.20 -7.93
N PHE A 145 12.12 11.18 -7.46
CA PHE A 145 13.43 10.82 -7.96
C PHE A 145 13.35 10.24 -9.38
N LYS A 146 14.17 10.76 -10.30
CA LYS A 146 14.31 10.33 -11.69
C LYS A 146 15.66 9.63 -11.87
N PRO A 147 15.70 8.30 -12.08
CA PRO A 147 16.95 7.55 -12.14
C PRO A 147 17.87 7.92 -13.31
N GLY A 148 17.30 8.42 -14.41
CA GLY A 148 18.05 8.86 -15.58
C GLY A 148 18.70 10.24 -15.48
N LEU A 149 18.53 10.96 -14.37
CA LEU A 149 19.14 12.29 -14.15
C LEU A 149 20.28 12.21 -13.13
N PRO A 150 21.23 13.17 -13.15
CA PRO A 150 22.21 13.34 -12.09
C PRO A 150 21.55 13.41 -10.71
N ALA A 151 22.21 12.81 -9.72
CA ALA A 151 21.69 12.64 -8.39
C ALA A 151 22.78 12.73 -7.33
N PHE A 152 22.34 12.86 -6.09
CA PHE A 152 23.16 12.75 -4.91
C PHE A 152 22.65 11.61 -4.04
N LEU A 153 23.57 10.82 -3.50
CA LEU A 153 23.37 10.09 -2.25
C LEU A 153 23.85 10.99 -1.10
N TYR A 154 23.06 11.10 -0.05
CA TYR A 154 23.40 11.92 1.11
C TYR A 154 23.17 11.18 2.43
N LEU A 155 23.99 11.54 3.42
CA LEU A 155 23.87 11.15 4.82
C LEU A 155 23.69 12.41 5.67
N MET A 156 22.66 12.44 6.51
CA MET A 156 22.36 13.56 7.40
C MET A 156 22.12 13.06 8.83
N VAL A 157 22.26 13.95 9.81
CA VAL A 157 21.97 13.68 11.23
C VAL A 157 21.07 14.75 11.83
N HIS A 158 20.21 14.36 12.74
CA HIS A 158 19.41 15.26 13.56
C HIS A 158 19.77 15.06 15.03
N ILE A 159 20.63 15.94 15.57
CA ILE A 159 21.24 15.76 16.90
C ILE A 159 20.16 15.70 18.00
N ALA A 160 19.17 16.60 17.97
CA ALA A 160 18.12 16.63 18.99
C ALA A 160 17.17 15.42 18.97
N LEU A 161 17.10 14.70 17.84
CA LEU A 161 16.31 13.47 17.71
C LEU A 161 17.20 12.22 17.86
N GLY A 162 18.52 12.40 18.01
CA GLY A 162 19.46 11.29 18.06
C GLY A 162 19.39 10.38 16.83
N ALA A 163 19.11 10.92 15.64
CA ALA A 163 18.84 10.11 14.45
C ALA A 163 19.77 10.44 13.26
N ALA A 164 20.01 9.44 12.42
CA ALA A 164 20.67 9.57 11.13
C ALA A 164 19.71 9.19 10.00
N LYS A 165 19.94 9.78 8.82
CA LYS A 165 19.17 9.54 7.61
C LYS A 165 20.08 9.32 6.42
N VAL A 166 19.81 8.27 5.65
CA VAL A 166 20.31 8.14 4.28
C VAL A 166 19.19 8.55 3.32
N GLY A 167 19.56 9.12 2.18
CA GLY A 167 18.59 9.52 1.17
C GLY A 167 19.21 9.79 -0.19
N ILE A 168 18.37 9.77 -1.22
CA ILE A 168 18.72 10.23 -2.57
C ILE A 168 17.86 11.41 -3.04
N CYS A 169 18.44 12.23 -3.89
CA CYS A 169 17.70 13.26 -4.60
C CYS A 169 18.34 13.58 -5.95
N ASN A 170 17.55 14.00 -6.94
CA ASN A 170 18.13 14.60 -8.13
C ASN A 170 18.73 15.97 -7.81
N GLU A 171 19.73 16.35 -8.61
CA GLU A 171 20.27 17.70 -8.58
C GLU A 171 19.17 18.75 -8.82
N GLY A 172 19.21 19.85 -8.07
CA GLY A 172 18.20 20.92 -8.16
C GLY A 172 16.84 20.63 -7.53
N SER A 173 16.63 19.46 -6.91
CA SER A 173 15.32 19.11 -6.32
C SER A 173 14.96 19.85 -5.03
N GLY A 174 15.91 20.51 -4.36
CA GLY A 174 15.69 21.20 -3.07
C GLY A 174 15.57 20.28 -1.85
N ARG A 175 15.56 18.95 -2.03
CA ARG A 175 15.26 17.99 -0.95
C ARG A 175 16.22 18.03 0.24
N ILE A 176 17.51 18.23 0.01
CA ILE A 176 18.49 18.39 1.10
C ILE A 176 18.18 19.65 1.91
N ARG A 177 17.93 20.79 1.23
CA ARG A 177 17.57 22.06 1.87
C ARG A 177 16.27 21.94 2.69
N ASP A 178 15.31 21.14 2.22
CA ASP A 178 14.08 20.88 2.97
C ASP A 178 14.36 20.16 4.28
N HIS A 179 15.22 19.15 4.29
CA HIS A 179 15.64 18.49 5.53
C HIS A 179 16.44 19.43 6.43
N GLU A 180 17.35 20.24 5.87
CA GLU A 180 18.13 21.21 6.64
C GLU A 180 17.27 22.23 7.39
N ARG A 181 16.23 22.75 6.74
CA ARG A 181 15.25 23.63 7.39
C ARG A 181 14.50 22.98 8.55
N ASN A 182 14.47 21.65 8.59
CA ASN A 182 13.87 20.85 9.65
C ASN A 182 14.93 20.25 10.60
N GLY A 183 16.07 20.91 10.77
CA GLY A 183 17.07 20.57 11.80
C GLY A 183 18.05 19.46 11.44
N TRP A 184 17.96 18.89 10.22
CA TRP A 184 18.92 17.89 9.76
C TRP A 184 20.21 18.55 9.29
N LYS A 185 21.36 18.00 9.69
CA LYS A 185 22.67 18.50 9.29
C LYS A 185 23.32 17.52 8.33
N GLN A 186 23.79 18.02 7.20
CA GLN A 186 24.53 17.23 6.23
C GLN A 186 25.84 16.70 6.83
N VAL A 187 26.12 15.42 6.60
CA VAL A 187 27.35 14.74 7.04
C VAL A 187 28.21 14.34 5.85
N LEU A 188 27.60 13.70 4.86
CA LEU A 188 28.23 13.29 3.61
C LEU A 188 27.27 13.52 2.45
N ILE A 189 27.83 13.81 1.29
CA ILE A 189 27.13 13.85 0.01
C ILE A 189 28.07 13.27 -1.05
N SER A 190 27.53 12.46 -1.96
CA SER A 190 28.28 11.91 -3.08
C SER A 190 27.47 12.07 -4.38
N PRO A 191 28.01 12.76 -5.41
CA PRO A 191 27.37 12.82 -6.72
C PRO A 191 27.45 11.46 -7.40
N LEU A 192 26.32 11.00 -7.92
CA LEU A 192 26.19 9.71 -8.60
C LEU A 192 25.19 9.83 -9.78
N PRO A 193 25.36 9.02 -10.84
CA PRO A 193 24.27 8.77 -11.77
C PRO A 193 23.03 8.29 -11.00
N GLY A 194 21.82 8.71 -11.39
CA GLY A 194 20.61 8.44 -10.60
C GLY A 194 20.36 6.95 -10.33
N TYR A 195 20.61 6.08 -11.30
CA TYR A 195 20.56 4.62 -11.11
C TYR A 195 21.57 4.12 -10.07
N HIS A 196 22.78 4.69 -10.03
CA HIS A 196 23.80 4.32 -9.05
C HIS A 196 23.42 4.86 -7.66
N ALA A 197 22.87 6.06 -7.56
CA ALA A 197 22.37 6.61 -6.30
C ALA A 197 21.30 5.68 -5.67
N MET A 198 20.33 5.20 -6.45
CA MET A 198 19.33 4.23 -5.98
C MET A 198 19.95 2.95 -5.45
N ARG A 199 20.92 2.39 -6.18
CA ARG A 199 21.61 1.16 -5.77
C ARG A 199 22.40 1.37 -4.49
N ALA A 200 23.10 2.50 -4.38
CA ALA A 200 23.87 2.82 -3.17
C ALA A 200 22.94 3.03 -1.96
N GLU A 201 21.81 3.73 -2.12
CA GLU A 201 20.81 3.87 -1.05
C GLU A 201 20.28 2.52 -0.59
N GLN A 202 19.89 1.65 -1.54
CA GLN A 202 19.43 0.31 -1.23
C GLN A 202 20.49 -0.51 -0.49
N HIS A 203 21.76 -0.43 -0.90
CA HIS A 203 22.85 -1.11 -0.18
C HIS A 203 23.00 -0.65 1.27
N VAL A 204 22.83 0.64 1.56
CA VAL A 204 22.85 1.15 2.93
C VAL A 204 21.64 0.62 3.71
N LEU A 205 20.45 0.66 3.12
CA LEU A 205 19.22 0.20 3.77
C LEU A 205 19.23 -1.31 4.04
N ASP A 206 19.67 -2.11 3.08
CA ASP A 206 19.83 -3.56 3.24
C ASP A 206 20.82 -3.87 4.36
N ARG A 207 21.92 -3.10 4.44
CA ARG A 207 22.89 -3.24 5.53
C ARG A 207 22.27 -2.92 6.89
N TRP A 208 21.48 -1.86 6.99
CA TRP A 208 20.80 -1.49 8.23
C TRP A 208 19.75 -2.51 8.64
N LEU A 209 19.01 -3.05 7.68
CA LEU A 209 18.04 -4.12 7.90
C LEU A 209 18.72 -5.41 8.37
N LEU A 210 19.84 -5.81 7.75
CA LEU A 210 20.61 -6.98 8.16
C LEU A 210 21.19 -6.86 9.58
N LEU A 211 21.45 -5.64 10.03
CA LEU A 211 21.92 -5.34 11.38
C LEU A 211 20.77 -5.17 12.38
N ASP A 212 19.52 -5.32 11.94
CA ASP A 212 18.31 -5.10 12.73
C ASP A 212 18.29 -3.75 13.45
N LEU A 213 18.77 -2.69 12.77
CA LEU A 213 18.86 -1.37 13.36
C LEU A 213 17.47 -0.75 13.51
N PRO A 214 17.12 -0.20 14.70
CA PRO A 214 15.83 0.41 14.91
C PRO A 214 15.71 1.71 14.13
N GLN A 215 14.48 2.00 13.73
CA GLN A 215 14.13 3.24 13.06
C GLN A 215 14.43 4.45 13.96
N GLY A 216 15.13 5.45 13.42
CA GLY A 216 15.61 6.60 14.19
C GLY A 216 14.53 7.63 14.52
N VAL A 217 13.51 7.79 13.68
CA VAL A 217 12.42 8.75 13.88
C VAL A 217 11.08 8.21 13.41
N SER A 218 9.99 8.68 14.01
CA SER A 218 8.64 8.36 13.55
C SER A 218 8.21 9.26 12.38
N ARG A 219 7.05 8.94 11.79
CA ARG A 219 6.39 9.80 10.79
C ARG A 219 6.04 11.18 11.34
N LEU A 220 5.73 11.30 12.64
CA LEU A 220 5.34 12.56 13.26
C LEU A 220 6.54 13.49 13.43
N ASP A 221 7.71 12.93 13.69
CA ASP A 221 8.97 13.66 13.83
C ASP A 221 9.51 14.19 12.49
N MET A 222 8.97 13.66 11.37
CA MET A 222 9.46 13.97 10.03
C MET A 222 8.30 14.23 9.02
N PRO A 223 7.51 15.30 9.22
CA PRO A 223 6.34 15.62 8.40
C PRO A 223 6.68 15.91 6.92
N GLN A 224 7.92 16.32 6.65
CA GLN A 224 8.48 16.49 5.31
C GLN A 224 8.77 15.16 4.57
N GLY A 225 8.66 14.02 5.26
CA GLY A 225 8.79 12.68 4.70
C GLY A 225 10.22 12.10 4.76
N GLY A 226 10.32 10.78 4.55
CA GLY A 226 11.59 10.05 4.55
C GLY A 226 12.00 9.46 5.91
N TRP A 227 11.04 9.21 6.81
CA TRP A 227 11.30 8.63 8.12
C TRP A 227 11.74 7.16 8.04
N THR A 228 11.35 6.42 6.99
CA THR A 228 11.68 5.00 6.76
C THR A 228 13.17 4.77 6.52
N GLU A 229 13.90 5.75 6.00
CA GLU A 229 15.34 5.63 5.74
C GLU A 229 16.16 6.26 6.88
N THR A 230 15.78 5.98 8.14
CA THR A 230 16.44 6.53 9.32
C THR A 230 16.81 5.46 10.34
N VAL A 231 17.89 5.70 11.09
CA VAL A 231 18.34 4.85 12.19
C VAL A 231 18.75 5.71 13.39
N ALA A 232 18.64 5.14 14.58
CA ALA A 232 19.06 5.83 15.80
C ALA A 232 20.59 5.84 15.93
N LEU A 233 21.15 7.00 16.31
CA LEU A 233 22.58 7.22 16.49
C LEU A 233 23.17 6.46 17.67
N CYS A 234 22.34 6.09 18.65
CA CYS A 234 22.75 5.24 19.78
C CYS A 234 23.09 3.82 19.34
N ASP A 235 22.35 3.29 18.38
CA ASP A 235 22.53 1.93 17.87
C ASP A 235 23.60 1.88 16.78
N HIS A 236 23.70 2.95 15.98
CA HIS A 236 24.68 3.03 14.90
C HIS A 236 25.40 4.38 14.84
N THR A 237 26.64 4.37 15.33
CA THR A 237 27.44 5.59 15.50
C THR A 237 27.84 6.22 14.16
N LEU A 238 28.13 7.52 14.18
CA LEU A 238 28.51 8.28 12.99
C LEU A 238 29.68 7.67 12.19
N PRO A 239 30.76 7.14 12.81
CA PRO A 239 31.82 6.47 12.05
C PRO A 239 31.34 5.22 11.31
N LYS A 240 30.44 4.42 11.92
CA LYS A 240 29.86 3.24 11.27
C LYS A 240 28.94 3.64 10.10
N LEU A 241 28.11 4.67 10.30
CA LEU A 241 27.27 5.24 9.24
C LEU A 241 28.08 5.74 8.05
N ARG A 242 29.19 6.45 8.31
CA ARG A 242 30.12 6.90 7.25
C ARG A 242 30.72 5.70 6.50
N LYS A 243 31.10 4.64 7.22
CA LYS A 243 31.64 3.42 6.61
C LYS A 243 30.62 2.75 5.69
N ASP A 244 29.37 2.60 6.13
CA ASP A 244 28.30 2.02 5.31
C ASP A 244 28.07 2.85 4.04
N PHE A 245 28.01 4.18 4.19
CA PHE A 245 27.86 5.11 3.07
C PHE A 245 28.97 4.94 2.02
N HIS A 246 30.25 4.95 2.45
CA HIS A 246 31.37 4.80 1.53
C HIS A 246 31.40 3.41 0.86
N THR A 247 31.05 2.37 1.61
CA THR A 247 30.96 1.00 1.09
C THR A 247 29.90 0.90 0.00
N ALA A 248 28.73 1.51 0.21
CA ALA A 248 27.66 1.55 -0.77
C ALA A 248 28.04 2.33 -2.03
N VAL A 249 28.71 3.49 -1.89
CA VAL A 249 29.21 4.26 -3.04
C VAL A 249 30.21 3.42 -3.85
N ALA A 250 31.19 2.79 -3.19
CA ALA A 250 32.20 1.97 -3.87
C ALA A 250 31.58 0.79 -4.65
N ALA A 251 30.62 0.08 -4.05
CA ALA A 251 29.94 -1.06 -4.68
C ALA A 251 29.23 -0.69 -6.00
N THR A 252 28.81 0.57 -6.16
CA THR A 252 28.16 1.01 -7.41
C THR A 252 29.13 1.35 -8.53
N LEU A 253 30.38 1.70 -8.22
CA LEU A 253 31.40 2.05 -9.20
C LEU A 253 32.05 0.81 -9.83
N GLU A 254 32.12 -0.29 -9.09
CA GLU A 254 32.69 -1.56 -9.58
C GLU A 254 31.82 -2.19 -10.68
N VAL A 255 30.50 -2.07 -10.61
CA VAL A 255 29.58 -2.62 -11.62
C VAL A 255 29.64 -1.84 -12.95
N GLY A 256 30.12 -0.60 -12.94
CA GLY A 256 30.29 0.21 -14.16
C GLY A 256 31.49 -0.20 -15.03
N ARG A 257 32.46 -0.97 -14.49
CA ARG A 257 33.69 -1.36 -15.21
C ARG A 257 33.58 -2.69 -15.98
N GLY A 258 32.53 -3.48 -15.75
CA GLY A 258 32.34 -4.79 -16.40
C GLY A 258 31.55 -4.78 -17.72
N GLY A 259 31.19 -3.61 -18.25
CA GLY A 259 30.20 -3.48 -19.33
C GLY A 259 30.70 -3.12 -20.73
N HIS A 260 32.01 -2.99 -20.98
CA HIS A 260 32.55 -2.58 -22.29
C HIS A 260 33.79 -3.42 -22.69
N SER A 261 33.58 -4.70 -22.98
CA SER A 261 34.47 -5.49 -23.86
C SER A 261 33.71 -6.68 -24.41
N LYS A 262 33.11 -6.50 -25.58
CA LYS A 262 32.96 -7.55 -26.58
C LYS A 262 33.31 -6.92 -27.92
N GLU A 263 34.57 -7.04 -28.29
CA GLU A 263 34.96 -7.22 -29.70
C GLU A 263 34.49 -8.60 -30.17
#